data_AF-A0A7X9E3M8-F1
#
_entry.id   AF-A0A7X9E3M8-F1
#
_cell.length_a   1.000
_cell.length_b   1.000
_cell.length_c   1.000
_cell.angle_alpha   90.00
_cell.angle_beta   90.00
_cell.angle_gamma   90.00
#
_symmetry.space_group_name_H-M   'P 1'
#
loop_
_entity.id
_entity.type
_entity.pdbx_description
1 polymer ?
#
loop_
_entity_poly.entity_id
_entity_poly.type
_entity_poly.pdbx_seq_one_letter_code
_entity_poly.pdbx_strand_id
1 'polypeptide(L)'
;MIVGVDEVILRELAKKVSFDLEELPIIEDPTTSLAKDSIIIHPQYKSNLITHYPLRKGNVEKGFKQCDNIIEQTYTTQLIEHAYIEPECVTAIPGEGNIKIKIIGSIQNPFTTRKVVASVLSCGLNEVEVIQSELGGSFGGKDDTMNILSARAAIAALKTNRPVKIKYDREESIIESYKRHPYILNYKIGFNKDGKIKAMKIDLLADGGAYSSMSPFVTWRSVVQATGPYEVPNVHTDVRVVYTNNPYTGAMRGFGSPQPIFAIESLMDEIALRVGKTPYEVRKINGFKQNSITASGQKLSGHEVTLHKILKKAVDVSSFNKKWNEYNSATQRVDNSRKTFVNESLVLEKNDFISPNNLWKKGIGLALSYRGCSLGAEGIDAAATYVSIQPDGTVYLLSGLAENGQGLKTTFSIVAAEVLGINPDKIIYLEPNTSRVPDSGPTVASRATLMGGGATKNACDELKNRLIKLLMKEWKVKNTYEFSFENDKVIYKGKQSKKITFAELINLAYSKGINLSTIGWYAGPK
;
A
#
# COMPACT_ATOMS: atom_id res chain seq x y z
N MET A 1 -15.69 27.06 4.40
CA MET A 1 -16.01 26.23 5.58
C MET A 1 -16.81 27.07 6.56
N ILE A 2 -17.98 26.60 6.97
CA ILE A 2 -18.83 27.23 7.99
C ILE A 2 -18.71 26.41 9.27
N VAL A 3 -18.66 27.05 10.43
CA VAL A 3 -18.46 26.41 11.74
C VAL A 3 -19.55 26.89 12.69
N GLY A 4 -20.16 25.96 13.44
CA GLY A 4 -21.27 26.24 14.34
C GLY A 4 -21.66 25.00 15.15
N VAL A 5 -22.70 25.13 15.96
CA VAL A 5 -23.11 24.10 16.94
C VAL A 5 -24.17 23.12 16.42
N ASP A 6 -24.82 23.44 15.30
CA ASP A 6 -25.92 22.67 14.72
C ASP A 6 -25.62 22.33 13.25
N GLU A 7 -25.44 21.04 12.96
CA GLU A 7 -25.09 20.56 11.62
C GLU A 7 -26.17 20.88 10.57
N VAL A 8 -27.46 20.78 10.94
CA VAL A 8 -28.57 21.03 10.01
C VAL A 8 -28.58 22.49 9.59
N ILE A 9 -28.42 23.40 10.55
CA ILE A 9 -28.33 24.85 10.25
C ILE A 9 -27.10 25.15 9.39
N LEU A 10 -25.95 24.52 9.66
CA LEU A 10 -24.73 24.73 8.88
C LEU A 10 -24.88 24.28 7.42
N ARG A 11 -25.56 23.15 7.16
CA ARG A 11 -25.84 22.68 5.80
C ARG A 11 -26.76 23.63 5.04
N GLU A 12 -27.76 24.21 5.69
CA GLU A 12 -28.62 25.23 5.07
C GLU A 12 -27.89 26.56 4.83
N LEU A 13 -26.99 26.97 5.73
CA LEU A 13 -26.16 28.16 5.52
C LEU A 13 -25.15 27.97 4.39
N ALA A 14 -24.60 26.76 4.22
CA ALA A 14 -23.65 26.45 3.15
C ALA A 14 -24.26 26.66 1.76
N LYS A 15 -25.56 26.34 1.58
CA LYS A 15 -26.31 26.56 0.33
C LYS A 15 -26.49 28.04 -0.02
N LYS A 16 -26.33 28.95 0.93
CA LYS A 16 -26.48 30.41 0.73
C LYS A 16 -25.17 31.09 0.33
N VAL A 17 -24.05 30.38 0.34
CA VAL A 17 -22.77 30.92 -0.13
C VAL A 17 -22.79 30.96 -1.65
N SER A 18 -22.66 32.16 -2.22
CA SER A 18 -22.57 32.38 -3.67
C SER A 18 -21.15 32.76 -4.07
N PHE A 19 -20.71 32.30 -5.24
CA PHE A 19 -19.43 32.64 -5.84
C PHE A 19 -19.67 33.29 -7.20
N ASP A 20 -18.87 34.30 -7.52
CA ASP A 20 -18.76 34.82 -8.88
C ASP A 20 -17.61 34.05 -9.56
N LEU A 21 -17.94 33.25 -10.57
CA LEU A 21 -17.02 32.31 -11.21
C LEU A 21 -16.93 32.60 -12.71
N GLU A 22 -15.70 32.61 -13.23
CA GLU A 22 -15.43 32.63 -14.67
C GLU A 22 -15.22 31.19 -15.17
N GLU A 23 -15.96 30.78 -16.18
CA GLU A 23 -15.78 29.47 -16.81
C GLU A 23 -14.51 29.45 -17.65
N LEU A 24 -13.65 28.44 -17.39
CA LEU A 24 -12.44 28.19 -18.14
C LEU A 24 -12.58 26.87 -18.94
N PRO A 25 -11.82 26.68 -20.04
CA PRO A 25 -11.76 25.40 -20.72
C PRO A 25 -11.39 24.26 -19.75
N ILE A 26 -11.88 23.06 -20.03
CA ILE A 26 -11.69 21.87 -19.18
C ILE A 26 -10.89 20.82 -19.95
N ILE A 27 -9.92 20.19 -19.29
CA ILE A 27 -9.17 19.04 -19.78
C ILE A 27 -9.67 17.80 -19.05
N GLU A 28 -10.54 17.00 -19.68
CA GLU A 28 -11.00 15.72 -19.13
C GLU A 28 -10.25 14.52 -19.70
N ASP A 29 -9.72 14.63 -20.93
CA ASP A 29 -8.94 13.56 -21.57
C ASP A 29 -7.44 13.75 -21.29
N PRO A 30 -6.79 12.83 -20.52
CA PRO A 30 -5.37 12.94 -20.21
C PRO A 30 -4.47 12.92 -21.46
N THR A 31 -4.92 12.38 -22.60
CA THR A 31 -4.12 12.37 -23.84
C THR A 31 -3.97 13.75 -24.47
N THR A 32 -4.90 14.66 -24.20
CA THR A 32 -4.88 16.04 -24.70
C THR A 32 -4.13 17.00 -23.78
N SER A 33 -3.89 16.59 -22.53
CA SER A 33 -3.30 17.45 -21.48
C SER A 33 -1.93 18.03 -21.84
N LEU A 34 -1.14 17.33 -22.67
CA LEU A 34 0.18 17.75 -23.13
C LEU A 34 0.19 18.34 -24.55
N ALA A 35 -0.98 18.61 -25.15
CA ALA A 35 -1.06 19.28 -26.45
C ALA A 35 -0.48 20.71 -26.36
N LYS A 36 0.01 21.22 -27.50
CA LYS A 36 0.69 22.53 -27.56
C LYS A 36 -0.21 23.70 -27.17
N ASP A 37 -1.50 23.57 -27.45
CA ASP A 37 -2.59 24.51 -27.21
C ASP A 37 -3.40 24.18 -25.95
N SER A 38 -2.97 23.19 -25.17
CA SER A 38 -3.60 22.82 -23.90
C SER A 38 -3.47 23.95 -22.87
N ILE A 39 -4.55 24.22 -22.13
CA ILE A 39 -4.50 25.14 -20.99
C ILE A 39 -3.61 24.59 -19.89
N ILE A 40 -2.93 25.46 -19.14
CA ILE A 40 -2.07 25.02 -18.02
C ILE A 40 -2.85 25.14 -16.71
N ILE A 41 -3.17 24.00 -16.09
CA ILE A 41 -3.98 23.93 -14.86
C ILE A 41 -3.25 24.60 -13.68
N HIS A 42 -1.92 24.45 -13.63
CA HIS A 42 -1.07 25.05 -12.60
C HIS A 42 -0.01 25.96 -13.25
N PRO A 43 -0.32 27.25 -13.48
CA PRO A 43 0.56 28.18 -14.20
C PRO A 43 1.98 28.26 -13.62
N GLN A 44 2.13 28.10 -12.32
CA GLN A 44 3.42 28.09 -11.61
C GLN A 44 4.37 26.97 -12.08
N TYR A 45 3.84 25.87 -12.63
CA TYR A 45 4.63 24.74 -13.13
C TYR A 45 4.90 24.78 -14.64
N LYS A 46 4.22 25.67 -15.39
CA LYS A 46 4.39 25.86 -16.85
C LYS A 46 4.17 24.62 -17.72
N SER A 47 3.61 23.54 -17.15
CA SER A 47 3.33 22.29 -17.84
C SER A 47 2.24 21.52 -17.09
N ASN A 48 1.41 20.78 -17.82
CA ASN A 48 0.52 19.80 -17.20
C ASN A 48 1.20 18.45 -16.92
N LEU A 49 2.47 18.26 -17.27
CA LEU A 49 3.21 17.07 -16.88
C LEU A 49 3.53 17.13 -15.38
N ILE A 50 2.96 16.22 -14.59
CA ILE A 50 3.27 16.09 -13.17
C ILE A 50 4.67 15.47 -13.01
N THR A 51 4.93 14.35 -13.67
CA THR A 51 6.25 13.71 -13.71
C THR A 51 6.37 12.70 -14.85
N HIS A 52 7.60 12.40 -15.24
CA HIS A 52 7.98 11.36 -16.20
C HIS A 52 9.10 10.50 -15.62
N TYR A 53 8.89 9.19 -15.61
CA TYR A 53 9.89 8.21 -15.19
C TYR A 53 10.30 7.30 -16.35
N PRO A 54 11.53 7.45 -16.87
CA PRO A 54 12.08 6.53 -17.84
C PRO A 54 12.78 5.34 -17.17
N LEU A 55 12.67 4.15 -17.76
CA LEU A 55 13.50 2.98 -17.46
C LEU A 55 14.03 2.38 -18.76
N ARG A 56 15.33 2.08 -18.79
CA ARG A 56 16.02 1.51 -19.95
C ARG A 56 16.89 0.33 -19.50
N LYS A 57 16.82 -0.78 -20.24
CA LYS A 57 17.67 -1.96 -20.04
C LYS A 57 17.98 -2.57 -21.41
N GLY A 58 19.25 -2.88 -21.67
CA GLY A 58 19.66 -3.46 -22.95
C GLY A 58 19.39 -2.54 -24.15
N ASN A 59 19.13 -3.12 -25.33
CA ASN A 59 18.80 -2.39 -26.55
C ASN A 59 17.49 -2.92 -27.14
N VAL A 60 16.42 -2.15 -26.98
CA VAL A 60 15.06 -2.57 -27.35
C VAL A 60 14.90 -2.80 -28.86
N GLU A 61 15.55 -1.99 -29.70
CA GLU A 61 15.48 -2.12 -31.16
C GLU A 61 16.15 -3.40 -31.64
N LYS A 62 17.34 -3.71 -31.12
CA LYS A 62 18.03 -4.99 -31.39
C LYS A 62 17.19 -6.16 -30.88
N GLY A 63 16.57 -6.02 -29.70
CA GLY A 63 15.70 -7.04 -29.13
C GLY A 63 14.51 -7.38 -30.04
N PHE A 64 13.82 -6.38 -30.59
CA PHE A 64 12.70 -6.61 -31.52
C PHE A 64 13.13 -7.26 -32.83
N LYS A 65 14.31 -6.91 -33.38
CA LYS A 65 14.85 -7.55 -34.58
C LYS A 65 15.12 -9.06 -34.41
N GLN A 66 15.23 -9.54 -33.17
CA GLN A 66 15.48 -10.94 -32.83
C GLN A 66 14.19 -11.70 -32.43
N CYS A 67 13.02 -11.08 -32.56
CA CYS A 67 11.75 -11.70 -32.20
C CYS A 67 11.14 -12.43 -33.40
N ASP A 68 10.54 -13.58 -33.16
CA ASP A 68 9.74 -14.28 -34.18
C ASP A 68 8.32 -13.70 -34.27
N ASN A 69 7.82 -13.18 -33.14
CA ASN A 69 6.47 -12.63 -33.02
C ASN A 69 6.50 -11.33 -32.21
N ILE A 70 5.61 -10.41 -32.56
CA ILE A 70 5.38 -9.15 -31.86
C ILE A 70 3.87 -8.99 -31.64
N ILE A 71 3.50 -8.53 -30.44
CA ILE A 71 2.14 -8.07 -30.10
C ILE A 71 2.24 -6.59 -29.70
N GLU A 72 1.31 -5.80 -30.24
CA GLU A 72 1.10 -4.40 -29.86
C GLU A 72 -0.33 -4.27 -29.34
N GLN A 73 -0.50 -3.82 -28.10
CA GLN A 73 -1.80 -3.75 -27.45
C GLN A 73 -1.91 -2.53 -26.54
N THR A 74 -3.10 -1.95 -26.52
CA THR A 74 -3.47 -0.89 -25.58
C THR A 74 -4.46 -1.44 -24.57
N TYR A 75 -4.19 -1.23 -23.28
CA TYR A 75 -5.11 -1.54 -22.19
C TYR A 75 -5.49 -0.26 -21.48
N THR A 76 -6.71 -0.21 -20.93
CA THR A 76 -7.14 0.89 -20.07
C THR A 76 -7.57 0.36 -18.71
N THR A 77 -7.43 1.20 -17.70
CA THR A 77 -7.98 0.97 -16.36
C THR A 77 -8.77 2.19 -15.93
N GLN A 78 -9.85 1.96 -15.20
CA GLN A 78 -10.80 2.98 -14.78
C GLN A 78 -10.39 3.66 -13.47
N LEU A 79 -11.04 4.79 -13.19
CA LEU A 79 -11.01 5.46 -11.89
C LEU A 79 -11.71 4.56 -10.85
N ILE A 80 -11.12 4.38 -9.67
CA ILE A 80 -11.68 3.52 -8.61
C ILE A 80 -11.68 4.24 -7.26
N GLU A 81 -12.83 4.22 -6.60
CA GLU A 81 -13.08 4.69 -5.23
C GLU A 81 -12.70 3.63 -4.18
N HIS A 82 -12.16 4.06 -3.04
CA HIS A 82 -11.79 3.19 -1.91
C HIS A 82 -12.99 2.61 -1.19
N ALA A 83 -14.04 3.42 -1.02
CA ALA A 83 -15.30 3.08 -0.36
C ALA A 83 -15.09 2.43 1.02
N TYR A 84 -14.14 2.92 1.82
CA TYR A 84 -14.04 2.51 3.23
C TYR A 84 -15.36 2.78 3.96
N ILE A 85 -15.74 1.86 4.85
CA ILE A 85 -17.07 1.86 5.49
C ILE A 85 -17.26 3.12 6.34
N GLU A 86 -16.25 3.51 7.11
CA GLU A 86 -16.24 4.73 7.91
C GLU A 86 -15.73 5.91 7.05
N PRO A 87 -16.55 6.93 6.74
CA PRO A 87 -16.07 8.16 6.11
C PRO A 87 -15.02 8.90 6.96
N GLU A 88 -14.45 9.95 6.41
CA GLU A 88 -13.48 10.81 7.06
C GLU A 88 -14.09 11.53 8.26
N CYS A 89 -13.42 11.44 9.41
CA CYS A 89 -13.85 12.13 10.62
C CYS A 89 -12.63 12.56 11.45
N VAL A 90 -12.62 13.82 11.87
CA VAL A 90 -11.58 14.39 12.73
C VAL A 90 -12.17 15.40 13.71
N THR A 91 -11.62 15.43 14.92
CA THR A 91 -11.89 16.45 15.93
C THR A 91 -10.57 17.13 16.28
N ALA A 92 -10.52 18.45 16.11
CA ALA A 92 -9.43 19.29 16.59
C ALA A 92 -9.86 20.01 17.86
N ILE A 93 -9.00 20.02 18.87
CA ILE A 93 -9.23 20.54 20.21
C ILE A 93 -8.10 21.54 20.50
N PRO A 94 -8.40 22.82 20.81
CA PRO A 94 -7.38 23.76 21.30
C PRO A 94 -6.61 23.12 22.45
N GLY A 95 -5.29 23.12 22.37
CA GLY A 95 -4.46 22.45 23.36
C GLY A 95 -4.31 23.25 24.66
N GLU A 96 -3.76 22.59 25.68
CA GLU A 96 -3.42 23.19 26.97
C GLU A 96 -1.89 23.29 27.14
N GLY A 97 -1.43 24.28 27.91
CA GLY A 97 -0.01 24.48 28.17
C GLY A 97 0.78 24.79 26.89
N ASN A 98 1.82 24.01 26.61
CA ASN A 98 2.67 24.17 25.42
C ASN A 98 2.14 23.43 24.18
N ILE A 99 1.05 22.67 24.30
CA ILE A 99 0.39 22.06 23.15
C ILE A 99 -0.60 23.09 22.58
N LYS A 100 -0.41 23.47 21.32
CA LYS A 100 -1.27 24.42 20.62
C LYS A 100 -2.56 23.77 20.14
N ILE A 101 -2.47 22.53 19.63
CA ILE A 101 -3.65 21.80 19.14
C ILE A 101 -3.49 20.30 19.35
N LYS A 102 -4.58 19.65 19.76
CA LYS A 102 -4.75 18.21 19.78
C LYS A 102 -5.72 17.77 18.69
N ILE A 103 -5.38 16.74 17.94
CA ILE A 103 -6.17 16.19 16.84
C ILE A 103 -6.45 14.72 17.10
N ILE A 104 -7.71 14.34 16.97
CA ILE A 104 -8.20 12.97 17.17
C ILE A 104 -9.07 12.59 15.98
N GLY A 105 -8.81 11.46 15.32
CA GLY A 105 -9.66 11.03 14.20
C GLY A 105 -9.21 9.78 13.48
N SER A 106 -9.93 9.46 12.40
CA SER A 106 -9.69 8.30 11.54
C SER A 106 -8.48 8.52 10.61
N ILE A 107 -7.28 8.62 11.18
CA ILE A 107 -6.08 9.11 10.50
C ILE A 107 -5.14 7.95 10.15
N GLN A 108 -4.84 7.71 8.88
CA GLN A 108 -3.93 6.62 8.49
C GLN A 108 -2.47 6.87 8.93
N ASN A 109 -2.02 8.13 8.88
CA ASN A 109 -0.61 8.49 9.06
C ASN A 109 -0.44 9.66 10.05
N PRO A 110 -0.54 9.42 11.37
CA PRO A 110 -0.56 10.49 12.38
C PRO A 110 0.64 11.44 12.34
N PHE A 111 1.84 10.93 12.11
CA PHE A 111 3.05 11.75 12.04
C PHE A 111 3.10 12.64 10.79
N THR A 112 2.58 12.17 9.65
CA THR A 112 2.43 12.99 8.45
C THR A 112 1.38 14.07 8.68
N THR A 113 0.24 13.72 9.27
CA THR A 113 -0.80 14.69 9.66
C THR A 113 -0.25 15.77 10.58
N ARG A 114 0.56 15.41 11.57
CA ARG A 114 1.24 16.36 12.47
C ARG A 114 2.10 17.36 11.69
N LYS A 115 2.89 16.88 10.72
CA LYS A 115 3.74 17.73 9.87
C LYS A 115 2.92 18.71 9.05
N VAL A 116 1.83 18.25 8.42
CA VAL A 116 0.95 19.09 7.59
C VAL A 116 0.25 20.15 8.45
N VAL A 117 -0.32 19.76 9.59
CA VAL A 117 -1.00 20.69 10.50
C VAL A 117 -0.03 21.73 11.03
N ALA A 118 1.15 21.32 11.52
CA ALA A 118 2.15 22.25 12.03
C ALA A 118 2.60 23.27 10.96
N SER A 119 2.79 22.81 9.71
CA SER A 119 3.10 23.67 8.58
C SER A 119 2.00 24.72 8.33
N VAL A 120 0.75 24.28 8.25
CA VAL A 120 -0.41 25.17 8.02
C VAL A 120 -0.58 26.18 9.16
N LEU A 121 -0.35 25.76 10.42
CA LEU A 121 -0.44 26.62 11.60
C LEU A 121 0.82 27.46 11.84
N SER A 122 1.86 27.28 11.03
CA SER A 122 3.18 27.88 11.20
C SER A 122 3.73 27.73 12.63
N CYS A 123 3.69 26.51 13.18
CA CYS A 123 4.17 26.19 14.53
C CYS A 123 5.09 24.95 14.54
N GLY A 124 5.71 24.68 15.69
CA GLY A 124 6.57 23.52 15.89
C GLY A 124 5.78 22.20 15.90
N LEU A 125 6.44 21.10 15.53
CA LEU A 125 5.84 19.74 15.61
C LEU A 125 5.50 19.35 17.04
N ASN A 126 6.25 19.85 18.02
CA ASN A 126 6.03 19.62 19.45
C ASN A 126 4.79 20.36 20.01
N GLU A 127 4.20 21.27 19.23
CA GLU A 127 2.97 21.99 19.61
C GLU A 127 1.71 21.31 19.07
N VAL A 128 1.85 20.25 18.26
CA VAL A 128 0.74 19.54 17.62
C VAL A 128 0.73 18.09 18.08
N GLU A 129 -0.32 17.68 18.78
CA GLU A 129 -0.54 16.29 19.16
C GLU A 129 -1.58 15.65 18.24
N VAL A 130 -1.23 14.53 17.60
CA VAL A 130 -2.17 13.72 16.80
C VAL A 130 -2.32 12.34 17.44
N ILE A 131 -3.57 11.94 17.67
CA ILE A 131 -3.99 10.63 18.19
C ILE A 131 -4.87 9.96 17.14
N GLN A 132 -4.52 8.73 16.78
CA GLN A 132 -5.35 7.92 15.89
C GLN A 132 -6.50 7.28 16.68
N SER A 133 -7.74 7.52 16.26
CA SER A 133 -8.90 6.75 16.70
C SER A 133 -9.03 5.45 15.91
N GLU A 134 -9.82 4.50 16.41
CA GLU A 134 -10.17 3.30 15.65
C GLU A 134 -10.66 3.68 14.24
N LEU A 135 -10.19 2.95 13.23
CA LEU A 135 -10.31 3.35 11.83
C LEU A 135 -11.08 2.29 11.04
N GLY A 136 -12.23 2.66 10.46
CA GLY A 136 -13.13 1.77 9.72
C GLY A 136 -12.72 1.53 8.27
N GLY A 137 -11.43 1.27 8.05
CA GLY A 137 -10.78 1.12 6.75
C GLY A 137 -10.25 2.42 6.14
N SER A 138 -9.18 2.29 5.36
CA SER A 138 -8.58 3.39 4.58
C SER A 138 -8.18 2.91 3.19
N PHE A 139 -7.49 1.77 3.12
CA PHE A 139 -6.98 1.20 1.86
C PHE A 139 -6.09 2.15 1.05
N GLY A 140 -5.49 3.14 1.73
CA GLY A 140 -4.68 4.21 1.16
C GLY A 140 -5.39 5.55 1.05
N GLY A 141 -6.73 5.64 1.21
CA GLY A 141 -7.50 6.86 0.93
C GLY A 141 -7.58 7.88 2.08
N LYS A 142 -7.27 7.46 3.31
CA LYS A 142 -7.20 8.35 4.49
C LYS A 142 -5.77 8.87 4.75
N ASP A 143 -4.98 9.06 3.69
CA ASP A 143 -3.65 9.69 3.76
C ASP A 143 -3.79 11.20 3.60
N ASP A 144 -3.63 11.75 2.39
CA ASP A 144 -3.67 13.19 2.13
C ASP A 144 -5.00 13.84 2.55
N THR A 145 -6.12 13.16 2.33
CA THR A 145 -7.46 13.66 2.66
C THR A 145 -7.57 14.00 4.15
N MET A 146 -7.07 13.11 5.02
CA MET A 146 -7.11 13.33 6.47
C MET A 146 -6.10 14.37 6.93
N ASN A 147 -4.96 14.52 6.24
CA ASN A 147 -3.99 15.58 6.53
C ASN A 147 -4.63 16.97 6.32
N ILE A 148 -5.30 17.15 5.19
CA ILE A 148 -5.98 18.41 4.84
C ILE A 148 -7.16 18.66 5.78
N LEU A 149 -7.99 17.64 6.03
CA LEU A 149 -9.16 17.78 6.91
C LEU A 149 -8.76 18.15 8.34
N SER A 150 -7.68 17.54 8.84
CA SER A 150 -7.12 17.84 10.16
C SER A 150 -6.62 19.28 10.26
N ALA A 151 -5.95 19.80 9.22
CA ALA A 151 -5.49 21.18 9.18
C ALA A 151 -6.65 22.19 9.16
N ARG A 152 -7.72 21.90 8.40
CA ARG A 152 -8.94 22.71 8.38
C ARG A 152 -9.61 22.75 9.75
N ALA A 153 -9.79 21.58 10.38
CA ALA A 153 -10.35 21.48 11.72
C ALA A 153 -9.51 22.24 12.75
N ALA A 154 -8.17 22.16 12.67
CA ALA A 154 -7.27 22.87 13.57
C ALA A 154 -7.38 24.39 13.44
N ILE A 155 -7.44 24.93 12.22
CA ILE A 155 -7.67 26.37 11.99
C ILE A 155 -9.02 26.80 12.60
N ALA A 156 -10.08 26.04 12.36
CA ALA A 156 -11.41 26.34 12.91
C ALA A 156 -11.41 26.32 14.44
N ALA A 157 -10.79 25.31 15.04
CA ALA A 157 -10.71 25.15 16.49
C ALA A 157 -9.99 26.33 17.14
N LEU A 158 -8.85 26.76 16.57
CA LEU A 158 -8.10 27.91 17.08
C LEU A 158 -8.83 29.24 16.88
N LYS A 159 -9.51 29.42 15.74
CA LYS A 159 -10.30 30.65 15.49
C LYS A 159 -11.50 30.79 16.44
N THR A 160 -12.09 29.68 16.86
CA THR A 160 -13.26 29.67 17.74
C THR A 160 -12.90 29.49 19.21
N ASN A 161 -11.65 29.13 19.51
CA ASN A 161 -11.18 28.66 20.81
C ASN A 161 -12.09 27.56 21.40
N ARG A 162 -12.58 26.65 20.54
CA ARG A 162 -13.47 25.54 20.91
C ARG A 162 -13.09 24.29 20.13
N PRO A 163 -13.40 23.09 20.66
CA PRO A 163 -13.30 21.87 19.87
C PRO A 163 -14.16 21.96 18.60
N VAL A 164 -13.58 21.58 17.46
CA VAL A 164 -14.27 21.51 16.17
C VAL A 164 -14.15 20.12 15.59
N LYS A 165 -15.28 19.53 15.22
CA LYS A 165 -15.38 18.24 14.52
C LYS A 165 -15.76 18.48 13.07
N ILE A 166 -15.09 17.78 12.16
CA ILE A 166 -15.50 17.65 10.75
C ILE A 166 -15.73 16.17 10.49
N LYS A 167 -16.89 15.83 9.92
CA LYS A 167 -17.25 14.48 9.49
C LYS A 167 -17.90 14.59 8.13
N TYR A 168 -17.48 13.73 7.20
CA TYR A 168 -18.13 13.58 5.92
C TYR A 168 -19.30 12.61 5.98
N ASP A 169 -20.35 12.91 5.21
CA ASP A 169 -21.25 11.89 4.71
C ASP A 169 -20.61 11.10 3.54
N ARG A 170 -21.35 10.14 2.98
CA ARG A 170 -20.80 9.29 1.91
C ARG A 170 -20.56 10.07 0.60
N GLU A 171 -21.43 11.02 0.28
CA GLU A 171 -21.34 11.79 -0.95
C GLU A 171 -20.14 12.75 -0.88
N GLU A 172 -20.00 13.48 0.23
CA GLU A 172 -18.85 14.33 0.53
C GLU A 172 -17.53 13.53 0.46
N SER A 173 -17.52 12.33 1.03
CA SER A 173 -16.36 11.42 0.96
C SER A 173 -15.99 11.04 -0.47
N ILE A 174 -16.97 10.67 -1.31
CA ILE A 174 -16.73 10.31 -2.71
C ILE A 174 -16.30 11.52 -3.55
N ILE A 175 -16.87 12.70 -3.32
CA ILE A 175 -16.53 13.91 -4.08
C ILE A 175 -15.12 14.39 -3.75
N GLU A 176 -14.77 14.45 -2.47
CA GLU A 176 -13.54 15.13 -2.04
C GLU A 176 -12.31 14.22 -1.98
N SER A 177 -12.47 12.94 -1.60
CA SER A 177 -11.31 12.05 -1.51
C SER A 177 -10.68 11.77 -2.89
N TYR A 178 -9.37 11.56 -2.93
CA TYR A 178 -8.72 11.12 -4.16
C TYR A 178 -9.04 9.66 -4.49
N LYS A 179 -8.86 9.31 -5.76
CA LYS A 179 -9.16 7.98 -6.32
C LYS A 179 -7.89 7.25 -6.75
N ARG A 180 -8.02 5.98 -7.14
CA ARG A 180 -6.98 5.31 -7.92
C ARG A 180 -6.91 5.91 -9.33
N HIS A 181 -5.69 6.20 -9.75
CA HIS A 181 -5.34 6.58 -11.12
C HIS A 181 -5.91 5.62 -12.19
N PRO A 182 -6.71 6.11 -13.14
CA PRO A 182 -6.92 5.44 -14.42
C PRO A 182 -5.66 5.58 -15.28
N TYR A 183 -5.41 4.58 -16.11
CA TYR A 183 -4.24 4.53 -17.01
C TYR A 183 -4.65 4.17 -18.42
N ILE A 184 -3.92 4.73 -19.39
CA ILE A 184 -3.76 4.19 -20.74
C ILE A 184 -2.39 3.49 -20.77
N LEU A 185 -2.38 2.21 -21.13
CA LEU A 185 -1.23 1.31 -20.99
C LEU A 185 -0.88 0.74 -22.38
N ASN A 186 0.07 1.37 -23.07
CA ASN A 186 0.51 0.93 -24.39
C ASN A 186 1.71 -0.02 -24.25
N TYR A 187 1.57 -1.23 -24.78
CA TYR A 187 2.61 -2.24 -24.75
C TYR A 187 2.93 -2.75 -26.15
N LYS A 188 4.22 -2.85 -26.45
CA LYS A 188 4.77 -3.64 -27.56
C LYS A 188 5.69 -4.70 -26.98
N ILE A 189 5.38 -5.97 -27.19
CA ILE A 189 6.11 -7.11 -26.63
C ILE A 189 6.58 -8.05 -27.74
N GLY A 190 7.85 -8.44 -27.68
CA GLY A 190 8.49 -9.31 -28.66
C GLY A 190 8.99 -10.60 -28.01
N PHE A 191 8.73 -11.73 -28.65
CA PHE A 191 9.03 -13.07 -28.13
C PHE A 191 9.38 -14.05 -29.27
N ASN A 192 10.02 -15.17 -28.92
CA ASN A 192 10.35 -16.23 -29.86
C ASN A 192 9.20 -17.24 -30.03
N LYS A 193 9.35 -18.23 -30.91
CA LYS A 193 8.37 -19.32 -31.13
C LYS A 193 7.99 -20.10 -29.87
N ASP A 194 8.85 -20.14 -28.86
CA ASP A 194 8.57 -20.81 -27.58
C ASP A 194 7.82 -19.93 -26.57
N GLY A 195 7.59 -18.65 -26.88
CA GLY A 195 7.02 -17.68 -25.95
C GLY A 195 8.04 -17.07 -24.98
N LYS A 196 9.36 -17.22 -25.21
CA LYS A 196 10.40 -16.52 -24.44
C LYS A 196 10.49 -15.06 -24.89
N ILE A 197 10.25 -14.15 -23.95
CA ILE A 197 10.29 -12.72 -24.18
C ILE A 197 11.73 -12.24 -24.44
N LYS A 198 11.89 -11.36 -25.42
CA LYS A 198 13.16 -10.75 -25.82
C LYS A 198 13.18 -9.23 -25.73
N ALA A 199 12.03 -8.58 -25.90
CA ALA A 199 11.95 -7.12 -25.82
C ALA A 199 10.57 -6.65 -25.34
N MET A 200 10.55 -5.51 -24.63
CA MET A 200 9.34 -4.76 -24.31
C MET A 200 9.58 -3.27 -24.53
N LYS A 201 8.64 -2.61 -25.22
CA LYS A 201 8.48 -1.15 -25.21
C LYS A 201 7.14 -0.83 -24.56
N ILE A 202 7.16 0.02 -23.54
CA ILE A 202 6.03 0.29 -22.66
C ILE A 202 5.87 1.82 -22.54
N ASP A 203 4.67 2.33 -22.81
CA ASP A 203 4.31 3.73 -22.61
C ASP A 203 3.00 3.81 -21.83
N LEU A 204 3.09 4.28 -20.59
CA LEU A 204 1.96 4.39 -19.67
C LEU A 204 1.65 5.87 -19.44
N LEU A 205 0.39 6.25 -19.62
CA LEU A 205 -0.12 7.58 -19.30
C LEU A 205 -1.18 7.45 -18.21
N ALA A 206 -0.90 8.02 -17.04
CA ALA A 206 -1.81 8.06 -15.91
C ALA A 206 -2.49 9.44 -15.81
N ASP A 207 -3.76 9.43 -15.42
CA ASP A 207 -4.48 10.65 -15.07
C ASP A 207 -4.27 10.99 -13.59
N GLY A 208 -3.64 12.14 -13.33
CA GLY A 208 -3.39 12.69 -12.00
C GLY A 208 -4.56 13.48 -11.41
N GLY A 209 -5.53 13.86 -12.25
CA GLY A 209 -6.57 14.83 -11.91
C GLY A 209 -6.02 16.21 -11.52
N ALA A 210 -6.82 16.98 -10.80
CA ALA A 210 -6.57 18.40 -10.58
C ALA A 210 -5.36 18.73 -9.68
N TYR A 211 -4.89 17.80 -8.84
CA TYR A 211 -3.79 18.00 -7.91
C TYR A 211 -2.86 16.79 -7.87
N SER A 212 -1.55 17.00 -7.68
CA SER A 212 -0.59 15.92 -7.83
C SER A 212 -0.75 14.81 -6.78
N SER A 213 -1.09 15.15 -5.54
CA SER A 213 -1.12 14.23 -4.40
C SER A 213 0.11 13.29 -4.45
N MET A 214 -0.10 11.97 -4.31
CA MET A 214 0.91 10.93 -4.34
C MET A 214 1.23 10.42 -5.75
N SER A 215 0.73 11.06 -6.81
CA SER A 215 0.93 10.65 -8.21
C SER A 215 2.39 10.39 -8.59
N PRO A 216 3.39 11.20 -8.17
CA PRO A 216 4.78 10.90 -8.47
C PRO A 216 5.24 9.56 -7.90
N PHE A 217 4.92 9.25 -6.65
CA PHE A 217 5.33 7.99 -6.03
C PHE A 217 4.54 6.79 -6.57
N VAL A 218 3.24 6.99 -6.85
CA VAL A 218 2.38 5.96 -7.44
C VAL A 218 2.90 5.54 -8.82
N THR A 219 3.20 6.49 -9.70
CA THR A 219 3.72 6.19 -11.04
C THR A 219 5.14 5.65 -11.03
N TRP A 220 5.98 6.07 -10.09
CA TRP A 220 7.31 5.47 -9.91
C TRP A 220 7.20 3.96 -9.66
N ARG A 221 6.27 3.51 -8.81
CA ARG A 221 6.01 2.06 -8.61
C ARG A 221 5.51 1.37 -9.87
N SER A 222 4.70 2.05 -10.70
CA SER A 222 4.25 1.49 -11.97
C SER A 222 5.42 1.15 -12.88
N VAL A 223 6.46 1.98 -12.93
CA VAL A 223 7.68 1.73 -13.72
C VAL A 223 8.36 0.42 -13.29
N VAL A 224 8.54 0.24 -11.98
CA VAL A 224 9.19 -0.95 -11.41
C VAL A 224 8.41 -2.23 -11.76
N GLN A 225 7.09 -2.12 -11.89
CA GLN A 225 6.17 -3.25 -12.06
C GLN A 225 5.75 -3.48 -13.52
N ALA A 226 6.10 -2.57 -14.42
CA ALA A 226 5.62 -2.54 -15.81
C ALA A 226 5.94 -3.82 -16.60
N THR A 227 7.09 -4.46 -16.33
CA THR A 227 7.50 -5.70 -17.02
C THR A 227 6.97 -6.97 -16.35
N GLY A 228 6.19 -6.84 -15.27
CA GLY A 228 5.79 -7.97 -14.43
C GLY A 228 6.98 -8.70 -13.81
N PRO A 229 6.74 -9.86 -13.18
CA PRO A 229 7.78 -10.66 -12.56
C PRO A 229 8.56 -11.53 -13.58
N TYR A 230 8.91 -10.95 -14.73
CA TYR A 230 9.47 -11.65 -15.88
C TYR A 230 10.87 -11.18 -16.27
N GLU A 231 11.72 -12.12 -16.67
CA GLU A 231 13.04 -11.87 -17.22
C GLU A 231 12.93 -11.28 -18.63
N VAL A 232 13.10 -9.96 -18.73
CA VAL A 232 13.12 -9.24 -20.01
C VAL A 232 14.52 -8.65 -20.23
N PRO A 233 15.23 -9.04 -21.30
CA PRO A 233 16.61 -8.60 -21.51
C PRO A 233 16.69 -7.17 -22.08
N ASN A 234 15.70 -6.76 -22.89
CA ASN A 234 15.66 -5.44 -23.50
C ASN A 234 14.35 -4.71 -23.16
N VAL A 235 14.43 -3.59 -22.45
CA VAL A 235 13.27 -2.85 -21.94
C VAL A 235 13.43 -1.37 -22.24
N HIS A 236 12.36 -0.77 -22.74
CA HIS A 236 12.17 0.67 -22.84
C HIS A 236 10.80 1.01 -22.23
N THR A 237 10.78 1.62 -21.06
CA THR A 237 9.54 2.01 -20.37
C THR A 237 9.50 3.50 -20.12
N ASP A 238 8.42 4.16 -20.50
CA ASP A 238 8.11 5.53 -20.14
C ASP A 238 6.78 5.56 -19.39
N VAL A 239 6.77 6.12 -18.18
CA VAL A 239 5.54 6.33 -17.41
C VAL A 239 5.39 7.83 -17.16
N ARG A 240 4.25 8.37 -17.57
CA ARG A 240 3.89 9.79 -17.43
C ARG A 240 2.61 9.91 -16.62
N VAL A 241 2.53 10.97 -15.83
CA VAL A 241 1.28 11.39 -15.18
C VAL A 241 1.07 12.87 -15.45
N VAL A 242 -0.18 13.23 -15.74
CA VAL A 242 -0.57 14.57 -16.19
C VAL A 242 -1.69 15.12 -15.33
N TYR A 243 -1.74 16.44 -15.21
CA TYR A 243 -2.88 17.15 -14.65
C TYR A 243 -4.06 17.11 -15.64
N THR A 244 -5.26 16.93 -15.09
CA THR A 244 -6.55 17.09 -15.78
C THR A 244 -7.51 17.80 -14.81
N ASN A 245 -8.69 18.20 -15.26
CA ASN A 245 -9.73 18.74 -14.38
C ASN A 245 -10.56 17.64 -13.69
N ASN A 246 -10.22 16.37 -13.90
CA ASN A 246 -10.88 15.24 -13.24
C ASN A 246 -10.57 15.19 -11.73
N PRO A 247 -11.34 14.42 -10.94
CA PRO A 247 -11.01 14.16 -9.54
C PRO A 247 -9.56 13.72 -9.39
N TYR A 248 -8.83 14.38 -8.48
CA TYR A 248 -7.43 14.09 -8.27
C TYR A 248 -7.20 12.67 -7.74
N THR A 249 -6.04 12.11 -8.08
CA THR A 249 -5.74 10.69 -7.84
C THR A 249 -4.55 10.53 -6.91
N GLY A 250 -4.53 9.43 -6.15
CA GLY A 250 -3.57 9.25 -5.07
C GLY A 250 -3.40 7.79 -4.66
N ALA A 251 -3.08 7.58 -3.39
CA ALA A 251 -2.72 6.28 -2.86
C ALA A 251 -3.93 5.32 -2.76
N MET A 252 -3.92 4.19 -3.47
CA MET A 252 -4.88 3.10 -3.23
C MET A 252 -4.14 1.77 -3.16
N ARG A 253 -4.63 0.80 -2.37
CA ARG A 253 -4.00 -0.51 -2.12
C ARG A 253 -3.31 -1.08 -3.36
N GLY A 254 -2.00 -1.23 -3.27
CA GLY A 254 -1.16 -1.66 -4.38
C GLY A 254 -0.47 -0.54 -5.16
N PHE A 255 -0.79 0.73 -4.91
CA PHE A 255 0.04 1.90 -5.19
C PHE A 255 0.67 1.89 -6.60
N GLY A 256 -0.19 2.00 -7.62
CA GLY A 256 0.22 2.08 -9.03
C GLY A 256 0.64 0.77 -9.69
N SER A 257 0.82 -0.32 -8.95
CA SER A 257 1.17 -1.62 -9.54
C SER A 257 0.00 -2.38 -10.16
N PRO A 258 -1.25 -2.37 -9.64
CA PRO A 258 -2.34 -3.15 -10.23
C PRO A 258 -2.59 -2.85 -11.71
N GLN A 259 -2.43 -1.58 -12.11
CA GLN A 259 -2.65 -1.13 -13.49
C GLN A 259 -1.71 -1.82 -14.49
N PRO A 260 -0.37 -1.71 -14.38
CA PRO A 260 0.54 -2.45 -15.26
C PRO A 260 0.47 -3.97 -15.07
N ILE A 261 0.16 -4.48 -13.87
CA ILE A 261 -0.01 -5.93 -13.64
C ILE A 261 -1.16 -6.47 -14.50
N PHE A 262 -2.29 -5.75 -14.58
CA PHE A 262 -3.40 -6.14 -15.45
C PHE A 262 -2.97 -6.23 -16.92
N ALA A 263 -2.27 -5.22 -17.44
CA ALA A 263 -1.80 -5.22 -18.83
C ALA A 263 -0.79 -6.34 -19.11
N ILE A 264 0.25 -6.48 -18.28
CA ILE A 264 1.28 -7.50 -18.52
C ILE A 264 0.74 -8.91 -18.37
N GLU A 265 -0.12 -9.19 -17.39
CA GLU A 265 -0.70 -10.53 -17.21
C GLU A 265 -1.69 -10.89 -18.31
N SER A 266 -2.40 -9.90 -18.88
CA SER A 266 -3.23 -10.11 -20.07
C SER A 266 -2.37 -10.46 -21.29
N LEU A 267 -1.25 -9.74 -21.50
CA LEU A 267 -0.29 -10.07 -22.55
C LEU A 267 0.34 -11.45 -22.41
N MET A 268 0.59 -11.91 -21.18
CA MET A 268 1.11 -13.26 -20.96
C MET A 268 0.13 -14.34 -21.44
N ASP A 269 -1.17 -14.10 -21.30
CA ASP A 269 -2.20 -14.99 -21.83
C ASP A 269 -2.27 -14.88 -23.36
N GLU A 270 -2.20 -13.69 -23.95
CA GLU A 270 -2.14 -13.51 -25.40
C GLU A 270 -0.93 -14.18 -26.06
N ILE A 271 0.25 -14.11 -25.42
CA ILE A 271 1.44 -14.86 -25.84
C ILE A 271 1.16 -16.35 -25.83
N ALA A 272 0.58 -16.87 -24.74
CA ALA A 272 0.25 -18.29 -24.60
C ALA A 272 -0.65 -18.77 -25.75
N LEU A 273 -1.65 -17.98 -26.12
CA LEU A 273 -2.52 -18.26 -27.26
C LEU A 273 -1.76 -18.24 -28.59
N ARG A 274 -0.87 -17.25 -28.79
CA ARG A 274 -0.10 -17.12 -30.04
C ARG A 274 0.86 -18.28 -30.27
N VAL A 275 1.47 -18.82 -29.22
CA VAL A 275 2.47 -19.89 -29.31
C VAL A 275 1.91 -21.29 -29.03
N GLY A 276 0.59 -21.40 -28.83
CA GLY A 276 -0.07 -22.69 -28.56
C GLY A 276 0.36 -23.35 -27.25
N LYS A 277 0.64 -22.55 -26.22
CA LYS A 277 1.02 -23.02 -24.87
C LYS A 277 -0.04 -22.64 -23.85
N THR A 278 -0.01 -23.28 -22.68
CA THR A 278 -0.84 -22.87 -21.54
C THR A 278 -0.30 -21.58 -20.90
N PRO A 279 -1.17 -20.77 -20.26
CA PRO A 279 -0.77 -19.60 -19.46
C PRO A 279 0.30 -19.90 -18.41
N TYR A 280 0.26 -21.10 -17.82
CA TYR A 280 1.26 -21.57 -16.87
C TYR A 280 2.64 -21.74 -17.53
N GLU A 281 2.70 -22.38 -18.70
CA GLU A 281 3.98 -22.64 -19.38
C GLU A 281 4.69 -21.35 -19.78
N VAL A 282 3.98 -20.38 -20.36
CA VAL A 282 4.60 -19.10 -20.75
C VAL A 282 5.13 -18.34 -19.52
N ARG A 283 4.38 -18.34 -18.41
CA ARG A 283 4.85 -17.75 -17.14
C ARG A 283 6.05 -18.48 -16.57
N LYS A 284 6.10 -19.81 -16.66
CA LYS A 284 7.25 -20.63 -16.25
C LYS A 284 8.50 -20.36 -17.09
N ILE A 285 8.35 -20.11 -18.40
CA ILE A 285 9.48 -19.79 -19.30
C ILE A 285 10.11 -18.44 -18.95
N ASN A 286 9.28 -17.47 -18.55
CA ASN A 286 9.69 -16.08 -18.40
C ASN A 286 9.89 -15.63 -16.94
N GLY A 287 9.28 -16.30 -15.97
CA GLY A 287 9.26 -15.86 -14.57
C GLY A 287 10.63 -15.78 -13.92
N PHE A 288 10.81 -14.81 -13.02
CA PHE A 288 12.05 -14.64 -12.26
C PHE A 288 12.49 -15.93 -11.55
N LYS A 289 13.81 -16.10 -11.48
CA LYS A 289 14.54 -17.19 -10.84
C LYS A 289 15.49 -16.60 -9.81
N GLN A 290 16.14 -17.47 -9.04
CA GLN A 290 17.23 -17.05 -8.17
C GLN A 290 18.29 -16.29 -8.99
N ASN A 291 18.75 -15.15 -8.47
CA ASN A 291 19.72 -14.26 -9.11
C ASN A 291 19.26 -13.58 -10.41
N SER A 292 17.98 -13.69 -10.81
CA SER A 292 17.46 -12.87 -11.91
C SER A 292 17.68 -11.38 -11.64
N ILE A 293 17.87 -10.61 -12.71
CA ILE A 293 18.00 -9.16 -12.67
C ILE A 293 16.70 -8.54 -13.18
N THR A 294 16.04 -7.74 -12.33
CA THR A 294 14.80 -7.04 -12.69
C THR A 294 15.02 -6.07 -13.85
N ALA A 295 13.93 -5.50 -14.39
CA ALA A 295 14.03 -4.43 -15.37
C ALA A 295 14.78 -3.20 -14.81
N SER A 296 14.60 -2.92 -13.51
CA SER A 296 15.26 -1.83 -12.78
C SER A 296 16.68 -2.14 -12.32
N GLY A 297 17.24 -3.31 -12.65
CA GLY A 297 18.63 -3.67 -12.34
C GLY A 297 18.84 -4.33 -10.97
N GLN A 298 17.81 -4.54 -10.17
CA GLN A 298 17.93 -5.25 -8.89
C GLN A 298 18.26 -6.73 -9.13
N LYS A 299 19.33 -7.22 -8.52
CA LYS A 299 19.67 -8.65 -8.48
C LYS A 299 18.93 -9.34 -7.33
N LEU A 300 18.15 -10.37 -7.64
CA LEU A 300 17.38 -11.13 -6.65
C LEU A 300 18.25 -12.20 -5.98
N SER A 301 19.19 -11.78 -5.14
CA SER A 301 20.16 -12.67 -4.47
C SER A 301 20.06 -12.71 -2.95
N GLY A 302 19.44 -11.70 -2.31
CA GLY A 302 19.37 -11.59 -0.84
C GLY A 302 18.25 -12.40 -0.18
N HIS A 303 17.49 -13.17 -0.94
CA HIS A 303 16.40 -14.02 -0.47
C HIS A 303 16.16 -15.16 -1.46
N GLU A 304 15.35 -16.14 -1.04
CA GLU A 304 14.88 -17.20 -1.93
C GLU A 304 13.78 -16.68 -2.87
N VAL A 305 13.99 -16.78 -4.18
CA VAL A 305 12.98 -16.45 -5.19
C VAL A 305 12.02 -17.62 -5.38
N THR A 306 10.84 -17.55 -4.75
CA THR A 306 9.86 -18.66 -4.70
C THR A 306 8.79 -18.64 -5.79
N LEU A 307 8.88 -17.73 -6.78
CA LEU A 307 7.87 -17.52 -7.82
C LEU A 307 7.41 -18.82 -8.51
N HIS A 308 8.36 -19.64 -8.98
CA HIS A 308 8.04 -20.89 -9.67
C HIS A 308 7.38 -21.92 -8.75
N LYS A 309 7.77 -21.95 -7.47
CA LYS A 309 7.17 -22.85 -6.46
C LYS A 309 5.70 -22.47 -6.21
N ILE A 310 5.43 -21.17 -6.03
CA ILE A 310 4.08 -20.65 -5.79
C ILE A 310 3.20 -20.84 -7.03
N LEU A 311 3.72 -20.51 -8.22
CA LEU A 311 3.01 -20.70 -9.48
C LEU A 311 2.59 -22.18 -9.67
N LYS A 312 3.54 -23.11 -9.49
CA LYS A 312 3.25 -24.54 -9.61
C LYS A 312 2.20 -24.98 -8.59
N LYS A 313 2.34 -24.59 -7.31
CA LYS A 313 1.37 -24.94 -6.28
C LYS A 313 -0.04 -24.45 -6.60
N ALA A 314 -0.18 -23.21 -7.08
CA ALA A 314 -1.45 -22.63 -7.48
C ALA A 314 -2.08 -23.42 -8.65
N VAL A 315 -1.29 -23.77 -9.66
CA VAL A 315 -1.73 -24.57 -10.82
C VAL A 315 -2.16 -25.97 -10.42
N ASP A 316 -1.39 -26.65 -9.56
CA ASP A 316 -1.70 -28.00 -9.11
C ASP A 316 -2.99 -28.03 -8.27
N VAL A 317 -3.09 -27.16 -7.25
CA VAL A 317 -4.25 -27.12 -6.33
C VAL A 317 -5.54 -26.74 -7.05
N SER A 318 -5.46 -25.84 -8.04
CA SER A 318 -6.65 -25.44 -8.81
C SER A 318 -6.99 -26.39 -9.96
N SER A 319 -6.12 -27.36 -10.28
CA SER A 319 -6.16 -28.16 -11.52
C SER A 319 -6.23 -27.27 -12.78
N PHE A 320 -5.47 -26.17 -12.78
CA PHE A 320 -5.59 -25.10 -13.77
C PHE A 320 -5.45 -25.60 -15.21
N ASN A 321 -4.37 -26.32 -15.53
CA ASN A 321 -4.11 -26.75 -16.91
C ASN A 321 -5.20 -27.67 -17.46
N LYS A 322 -5.72 -28.58 -16.63
CA LYS A 322 -6.85 -29.45 -16.98
C LYS A 322 -8.08 -28.61 -17.33
N LYS A 323 -8.48 -27.71 -16.43
CA LYS A 323 -9.64 -26.83 -16.63
C LYS A 323 -9.46 -25.90 -17.83
N TRP A 324 -8.27 -25.34 -18.01
CA TRP A 324 -7.99 -24.43 -19.13
C TRP A 324 -8.10 -25.15 -20.48
N ASN A 325 -7.55 -26.37 -20.59
CA ASN A 325 -7.70 -27.19 -21.79
C ASN A 325 -9.17 -27.59 -22.03
N GLU A 326 -9.87 -28.06 -20.99
CA GLU A 326 -11.29 -28.40 -21.08
C GLU A 326 -12.13 -27.20 -21.54
N TYR A 327 -11.91 -26.03 -20.95
CA TYR A 327 -12.68 -24.82 -21.24
C TYR A 327 -12.37 -24.28 -22.63
N ASN A 328 -11.10 -24.30 -23.06
CA ASN A 328 -10.72 -23.89 -24.42
C ASN A 328 -11.20 -24.85 -25.51
N SER A 329 -11.25 -26.16 -25.25
CA SER A 329 -11.77 -27.13 -26.23
C SER A 329 -13.31 -27.10 -26.30
N ALA A 330 -13.98 -26.85 -25.17
CA ALA A 330 -15.44 -26.76 -25.10
C ALA A 330 -15.97 -25.40 -25.60
N THR A 331 -15.18 -24.34 -25.48
CA THR A 331 -15.45 -23.10 -26.21
C THR A 331 -14.92 -23.27 -27.62
N GLN A 332 -15.80 -23.51 -28.61
CA GLN A 332 -15.53 -23.02 -29.96
C GLN A 332 -15.30 -21.52 -29.79
N ARG A 333 -14.04 -21.10 -29.68
CA ARG A 333 -13.68 -19.69 -29.81
C ARG A 333 -14.28 -19.30 -31.14
N VAL A 334 -15.23 -18.36 -31.09
CA VAL A 334 -15.88 -17.83 -32.29
C VAL A 334 -14.76 -17.59 -33.28
N ASP A 335 -14.84 -18.28 -34.40
CA ASP A 335 -13.83 -18.23 -35.44
C ASP A 335 -13.48 -16.76 -35.68
N ASN A 336 -12.19 -16.42 -35.58
CA ASN A 336 -11.70 -15.06 -35.84
C ASN A 336 -11.73 -14.73 -37.34
N SER A 337 -12.32 -15.59 -38.18
CA SER A 337 -13.07 -15.08 -39.31
C SER A 337 -14.13 -14.12 -38.77
N ARG A 338 -13.77 -12.84 -38.65
CA ARG A 338 -14.74 -11.77 -38.83
C ARG A 338 -15.37 -12.08 -40.19
N LYS A 339 -16.48 -12.84 -40.20
CA LYS A 339 -17.51 -12.60 -41.18
C LYS A 339 -17.83 -11.13 -40.95
N THR A 340 -17.29 -10.28 -41.81
CA THR A 340 -17.81 -8.94 -42.00
C THR A 340 -19.31 -9.14 -42.13
N PHE A 341 -20.06 -8.73 -41.11
CA PHE A 341 -21.51 -8.72 -41.16
C PHE A 341 -21.86 -7.60 -42.14
N VAL A 342 -21.74 -7.88 -43.43
CA VAL A 342 -22.42 -7.13 -44.47
C VAL A 342 -23.86 -7.64 -44.44
N ASN A 343 -24.59 -7.26 -43.40
CA ASN A 343 -26.03 -7.41 -43.42
C ASN A 343 -26.57 -6.12 -44.05
N GLU A 344 -27.21 -6.22 -45.21
CA GLU A 344 -27.86 -5.06 -45.85
C GLU A 344 -29.03 -4.53 -45.00
N SER A 345 -29.44 -5.30 -43.98
CA SER A 345 -30.47 -4.95 -43.00
C SER A 345 -29.86 -4.66 -41.62
N LEU A 346 -30.34 -3.58 -40.98
CA LEU A 346 -30.05 -3.24 -39.57
C LEU A 346 -30.86 -4.09 -38.58
N VAL A 347 -31.73 -4.99 -39.06
CA VAL A 347 -32.62 -5.81 -38.23
C VAL A 347 -32.03 -7.21 -38.08
N LEU A 348 -31.73 -7.60 -36.84
CA LEU A 348 -31.29 -8.96 -36.51
C LEU A 348 -32.45 -9.95 -36.69
N GLU A 349 -32.21 -11.01 -37.44
CA GLU A 349 -33.13 -12.13 -37.55
C GLU A 349 -32.91 -13.12 -36.41
N LYS A 350 -33.90 -13.98 -36.16
CA LYS A 350 -33.87 -14.99 -35.09
C LYS A 350 -32.60 -15.87 -35.10
N ASN A 351 -32.01 -16.08 -36.27
CA ASN A 351 -30.81 -16.89 -36.46
C ASN A 351 -29.50 -16.13 -36.18
N ASP A 352 -29.54 -14.81 -36.06
CA ASP A 352 -28.39 -13.98 -35.64
C ASP A 352 -28.16 -14.06 -34.12
N PHE A 353 -29.16 -14.54 -33.36
CA PHE A 353 -29.07 -14.69 -31.92
C PHE A 353 -28.48 -16.05 -31.53
N ILE A 354 -27.48 -16.03 -30.63
CA ILE A 354 -26.87 -17.24 -30.07
C ILE A 354 -27.92 -17.96 -29.20
N SER A 355 -28.12 -19.27 -29.46
CA SER A 355 -29.07 -20.11 -28.70
C SER A 355 -28.78 -20.12 -27.19
N PRO A 356 -29.82 -20.10 -26.32
CA PRO A 356 -29.68 -20.08 -24.86
C PRO A 356 -28.77 -21.17 -24.27
N ASN A 357 -28.78 -22.35 -24.88
CA ASN A 357 -27.99 -23.50 -24.43
C ASN A 357 -26.48 -23.33 -24.71
N ASN A 358 -26.09 -22.33 -25.51
CA ASN A 358 -24.70 -21.93 -25.77
C ASN A 358 -24.25 -20.69 -24.96
N LEU A 359 -25.08 -20.17 -24.04
CA LEU A 359 -24.84 -18.89 -23.34
C LEU A 359 -23.75 -18.93 -22.27
N TRP A 360 -23.47 -20.10 -21.68
CA TRP A 360 -22.54 -20.20 -20.56
C TRP A 360 -21.15 -20.59 -21.05
N LYS A 361 -20.25 -19.60 -21.15
CA LYS A 361 -18.82 -19.84 -21.37
C LYS A 361 -18.09 -19.92 -20.02
N LYS A 362 -17.24 -20.93 -19.86
CA LYS A 362 -16.38 -21.05 -18.68
C LYS A 362 -15.02 -20.43 -19.00
N GLY A 363 -14.52 -19.60 -18.08
CA GLY A 363 -13.19 -19.02 -18.14
C GLY A 363 -12.40 -19.37 -16.87
N ILE A 364 -11.09 -19.50 -17.01
CA ILE A 364 -10.18 -19.62 -15.88
C ILE A 364 -8.95 -18.75 -16.15
N GLY A 365 -8.60 -17.89 -15.20
CA GLY A 365 -7.48 -16.95 -15.30
C GLY A 365 -6.36 -17.30 -14.33
N LEU A 366 -5.13 -16.96 -14.71
CA LEU A 366 -3.94 -17.11 -13.89
C LEU A 366 -3.15 -15.82 -13.98
N ALA A 367 -2.73 -15.27 -12.83
CA ALA A 367 -1.93 -14.07 -12.79
C ALA A 367 -0.79 -14.21 -11.79
N LEU A 368 0.35 -13.58 -12.08
CA LEU A 368 1.48 -13.43 -11.19
C LEU A 368 1.74 -11.96 -10.87
N SER A 369 2.17 -11.71 -9.65
CA SER A 369 2.62 -10.40 -9.19
C SER A 369 3.77 -10.60 -8.22
N TYR A 370 4.68 -9.63 -8.19
CA TYR A 370 5.69 -9.51 -7.15
C TYR A 370 5.66 -8.09 -6.60
N ARG A 371 5.99 -7.89 -5.33
CA ARG A 371 6.05 -6.56 -4.73
C ARG A 371 7.20 -6.47 -3.75
N GLY A 372 7.86 -5.31 -3.75
CA GLY A 372 8.73 -4.94 -2.63
C GLY A 372 7.89 -4.51 -1.43
N CYS A 373 8.20 -5.05 -0.25
CA CYS A 373 7.60 -4.65 1.03
C CYS A 373 8.54 -3.69 1.75
N SER A 374 8.50 -2.42 1.37
CA SER A 374 9.38 -1.37 1.88
C SER A 374 9.00 -0.03 1.24
N LEU A 375 9.31 1.10 1.90
CA LEU A 375 9.29 2.41 1.23
C LEU A 375 10.36 2.51 0.12
N GLY A 376 11.42 1.71 0.20
CA GLY A 376 12.49 1.70 -0.81
C GLY A 376 13.13 3.09 -0.94
N ALA A 377 13.24 3.59 -2.17
CA ALA A 377 13.78 4.92 -2.44
C ALA A 377 12.86 6.08 -1.98
N GLU A 378 11.63 5.79 -1.53
CA GLU A 378 10.62 6.81 -1.17
C GLU A 378 10.86 7.43 0.22
N GLY A 379 11.73 6.84 1.06
CA GLY A 379 12.03 7.43 2.37
C GLY A 379 12.71 6.50 3.37
N ILE A 380 12.75 6.95 4.62
CA ILE A 380 13.33 6.21 5.73
C ILE A 380 12.42 5.02 6.07
N ASP A 381 12.96 3.82 5.92
CA ASP A 381 12.23 2.60 6.26
C ASP A 381 12.63 2.08 7.64
N ALA A 382 12.10 2.74 8.67
CA ALA A 382 12.29 2.35 10.06
C ALA A 382 11.02 2.54 10.90
N ALA A 383 10.91 1.84 12.01
CA ALA A 383 9.80 1.98 12.94
C ALA A 383 10.25 1.86 14.40
N ALA A 384 9.42 2.39 15.28
CA ALA A 384 9.59 2.37 16.72
C ALA A 384 8.39 1.69 17.40
N THR A 385 8.69 0.97 18.49
CA THR A 385 7.69 0.46 19.43
C THR A 385 8.14 0.76 20.85
N TYR A 386 7.26 1.35 21.63
CA TYR A 386 7.40 1.52 23.08
C TYR A 386 6.77 0.32 23.79
N VAL A 387 7.49 -0.24 24.76
CA VAL A 387 7.02 -1.33 25.63
C VAL A 387 7.26 -0.93 27.08
N SER A 388 6.26 -1.15 27.94
CA SER A 388 6.33 -0.90 29.37
C SER A 388 5.70 -2.04 30.16
N ILE A 389 6.51 -2.76 30.93
CA ILE A 389 6.05 -3.84 31.80
C ILE A 389 5.69 -3.24 33.18
N GLN A 390 4.46 -3.44 33.62
CA GLN A 390 3.94 -2.96 34.90
C GLN A 390 4.34 -3.92 36.03
N PRO A 391 4.40 -3.48 37.30
CA PRO A 391 4.85 -4.33 38.42
C PRO A 391 4.09 -5.65 38.60
N ASP A 392 2.83 -5.72 38.18
CA ASP A 392 1.99 -6.93 38.21
C ASP A 392 2.30 -7.93 37.06
N GLY A 393 3.20 -7.57 36.15
CA GLY A 393 3.58 -8.36 34.98
C GLY A 393 2.71 -8.15 33.75
N THR A 394 1.75 -7.22 33.78
CA THR A 394 1.02 -6.76 32.58
C THR A 394 1.88 -5.83 31.74
N VAL A 395 1.57 -5.65 30.45
CA VAL A 395 2.42 -4.96 29.49
C VAL A 395 1.61 -3.96 28.67
N TYR A 396 2.09 -2.72 28.62
CA TYR A 396 1.66 -1.75 27.60
C TYR A 396 2.56 -1.83 26.38
N LEU A 397 1.95 -1.79 25.20
CA LEU A 397 2.63 -1.75 23.92
C LEU A 397 2.06 -0.63 23.04
N LEU A 398 2.93 0.14 22.39
CA LEU A 398 2.55 1.22 21.49
C LEU A 398 3.52 1.27 20.31
N SER A 399 3.02 1.21 19.07
CA SER A 399 3.85 1.43 17.88
C SER A 399 3.65 2.84 17.33
N GLY A 400 4.69 3.38 16.67
CA GLY A 400 4.55 4.57 15.84
C GLY A 400 3.88 4.30 14.49
N LEU A 401 3.59 3.04 14.18
CA LEU A 401 2.76 2.63 13.05
C LEU A 401 1.28 2.57 13.45
N ALA A 402 0.41 2.86 12.49
CA ALA A 402 -1.01 3.09 12.67
C ALA A 402 -1.83 1.82 12.37
N GLU A 403 -2.82 1.51 13.21
CA GLU A 403 -3.76 0.41 12.97
C GLU A 403 -4.87 0.91 12.05
N ASN A 404 -5.09 0.23 10.92
CA ASN A 404 -6.09 0.61 9.91
C ASN A 404 -7.08 -0.53 9.62
N GLY A 405 -7.11 -1.57 10.46
CA GLY A 405 -7.90 -2.79 10.32
C GLY A 405 -7.12 -4.00 9.80
N GLN A 406 -5.81 -3.87 9.56
CA GLN A 406 -4.93 -4.97 9.12
C GLN A 406 -4.48 -5.90 10.26
N GLY A 407 -4.72 -5.53 11.52
CA GLY A 407 -4.43 -6.38 12.69
C GLY A 407 -3.01 -6.25 13.23
N LEU A 408 -2.41 -5.05 13.15
CA LEU A 408 -1.14 -4.75 13.82
C LEU A 408 -1.22 -4.86 15.34
N LYS A 409 -2.34 -4.46 15.95
CA LYS A 409 -2.53 -4.58 17.41
C LYS A 409 -2.30 -6.02 17.86
N THR A 410 -2.96 -6.96 17.19
CA THR A 410 -2.79 -8.40 17.43
C THR A 410 -1.39 -8.88 17.06
N THR A 411 -0.91 -8.52 15.87
CA THR A 411 0.37 -9.00 15.36
C THR A 411 1.54 -8.62 16.28
N PHE A 412 1.61 -7.36 16.71
CA PHE A 412 2.69 -6.89 17.59
C PHE A 412 2.54 -7.45 19.00
N SER A 413 1.31 -7.63 19.49
CA SER A 413 1.08 -8.28 20.79
C SER A 413 1.53 -9.74 20.78
N ILE A 414 1.28 -10.50 19.70
CA ILE A 414 1.79 -11.86 19.55
C ILE A 414 3.32 -11.89 19.54
N VAL A 415 3.97 -10.97 18.80
CA VAL A 415 5.43 -10.86 18.79
C VAL A 415 5.98 -10.57 20.19
N ALA A 416 5.39 -9.61 20.91
CA ALA A 416 5.81 -9.27 22.26
C ALA A 416 5.59 -10.42 23.25
N ALA A 417 4.44 -11.09 23.19
CA ALA A 417 4.09 -12.24 24.01
C ALA A 417 5.08 -13.39 23.81
N GLU A 418 5.42 -13.71 22.56
CA GLU A 418 6.40 -14.75 22.22
C GLU A 418 7.79 -14.43 22.76
N VAL A 419 8.27 -13.19 22.58
CA VAL A 419 9.61 -12.80 23.04
C VAL A 419 9.70 -12.81 24.57
N LEU A 420 8.67 -12.32 25.25
CA LEU A 420 8.58 -12.25 26.71
C LEU A 420 8.12 -13.57 27.37
N GLY A 421 7.65 -14.54 26.60
CA GLY A 421 7.16 -15.83 27.09
C GLY A 421 5.91 -15.73 27.98
N ILE A 422 5.04 -14.77 27.70
CA ILE A 422 3.81 -14.50 28.47
C ILE A 422 2.55 -14.74 27.64
N ASN A 423 1.39 -14.88 28.30
CA ASN A 423 0.11 -14.91 27.58
C ASN A 423 -0.19 -13.54 26.91
N PRO A 424 -0.60 -13.50 25.62
CA PRO A 424 -0.98 -12.25 24.94
C PRO A 424 -2.09 -11.45 25.63
N ASP A 425 -2.97 -12.08 26.44
CA ASP A 425 -4.02 -11.40 27.21
C ASP A 425 -3.46 -10.42 28.26
N LYS A 426 -2.17 -10.51 28.59
CA LYS A 426 -1.47 -9.58 29.49
C LYS A 426 -1.01 -8.30 28.80
N ILE A 427 -1.22 -8.18 27.49
CA ILE A 427 -0.72 -7.07 26.69
C ILE A 427 -1.89 -6.16 26.31
N ILE A 428 -1.79 -4.89 26.69
CA ILE A 428 -2.69 -3.83 26.23
C ILE A 428 -1.97 -3.01 25.17
N TYR A 429 -2.54 -2.97 23.97
CA TYR A 429 -2.08 -2.10 22.90
C TYR A 429 -2.69 -0.71 23.04
N LEU A 430 -1.85 0.32 23.18
CA LEU A 430 -2.27 1.71 23.33
C LEU A 430 -2.53 2.38 21.97
N GLU A 431 -3.39 3.40 21.96
CA GLU A 431 -3.67 4.19 20.75
C GLU A 431 -2.41 4.87 20.20
N PRO A 432 -2.15 4.80 18.87
CA PRO A 432 -1.08 5.53 18.23
C PRO A 432 -1.14 7.03 18.53
N ASN A 433 -0.09 7.54 19.18
CA ASN A 433 0.00 8.93 19.60
C ASN A 433 1.39 9.49 19.29
N THR A 434 1.42 10.55 18.48
CA THR A 434 2.65 11.24 18.04
C THR A 434 3.49 11.86 19.17
N SER A 435 2.95 12.04 20.37
CA SER A 435 3.66 12.55 21.55
C SER A 435 4.33 11.45 22.40
N ARG A 436 3.99 10.17 22.18
CA ARG A 436 4.36 9.05 23.07
C ARG A 436 5.33 8.04 22.46
N VAL A 437 5.50 8.06 21.14
CA VAL A 437 6.39 7.14 20.41
C VAL A 437 7.08 7.88 19.27
N PRO A 438 8.33 7.50 18.91
CA PRO A 438 9.03 8.14 17.79
C PRO A 438 8.32 7.98 16.44
N ASP A 439 8.55 8.95 15.56
CA ASP A 439 8.07 8.94 14.18
C ASP A 439 8.58 7.67 13.46
N SER A 440 7.64 6.82 13.08
CA SER A 440 7.89 5.55 12.37
C SER A 440 7.54 5.63 10.89
N GLY A 441 7.28 6.83 10.38
CA GLY A 441 6.79 7.04 9.02
C GLY A 441 5.37 6.51 8.80
N PRO A 442 4.91 6.51 7.54
CA PRO A 442 3.55 6.11 7.20
C PRO A 442 3.33 4.59 7.27
N THR A 443 2.09 4.19 7.53
CA THR A 443 1.63 2.79 7.46
C THR A 443 1.14 2.46 6.06
N VAL A 444 2.11 2.30 5.16
CA VAL A 444 1.92 2.04 3.72
C VAL A 444 2.91 0.97 3.24
N ALA A 445 2.97 0.69 1.93
CA ALA A 445 3.96 -0.19 1.30
C ALA A 445 4.08 -1.61 1.91
N SER A 446 3.03 -2.08 2.61
CA SER A 446 2.99 -3.37 3.31
C SER A 446 4.17 -3.61 4.27
N ARG A 447 4.79 -2.53 4.78
CA ARG A 447 6.00 -2.61 5.61
C ARG A 447 5.73 -2.90 7.09
N ALA A 448 4.50 -2.68 7.55
CA ALA A 448 4.22 -2.50 8.96
C ALA A 448 4.55 -3.71 9.82
N THR A 449 4.20 -4.92 9.38
CA THR A 449 4.55 -6.16 10.10
C THR A 449 6.06 -6.33 10.22
N LEU A 450 6.81 -6.11 9.13
CA LEU A 450 8.26 -6.27 9.13
C LEU A 450 8.93 -5.26 10.07
N MET A 451 8.58 -3.99 9.91
CA MET A 451 9.25 -2.90 10.63
C MET A 451 8.79 -2.81 12.08
N GLY A 452 7.48 -2.78 12.31
CA GLY A 452 6.91 -2.71 13.65
C GLY A 452 7.08 -4.01 14.44
N GLY A 453 7.03 -5.17 13.78
CA GLY A 453 7.36 -6.45 14.41
C GLY A 453 8.82 -6.51 14.84
N GLY A 454 9.74 -6.09 13.97
CA GLY A 454 11.16 -5.96 14.30
C GLY A 454 11.42 -4.99 15.46
N ALA A 455 10.78 -3.82 15.45
CA ALA A 455 10.90 -2.84 16.53
C ALA A 455 10.35 -3.37 17.86
N THR A 456 9.21 -4.06 17.81
CA THR A 456 8.61 -4.73 18.98
C THR A 456 9.54 -5.78 19.56
N LYS A 457 10.09 -6.66 18.71
CA LYS A 457 11.07 -7.66 19.12
C LYS A 457 12.28 -7.01 19.78
N ASN A 458 12.84 -5.96 19.18
CA ASN A 458 13.99 -5.24 19.73
C ASN A 458 13.70 -4.64 21.12
N ALA A 459 12.50 -4.07 21.32
CA ALA A 459 12.09 -3.55 22.63
C ALA A 459 11.99 -4.67 23.68
N CYS A 460 11.31 -5.77 23.33
CA CYS A 460 11.13 -6.91 24.23
C CYS A 460 12.45 -7.62 24.56
N ASP A 461 13.35 -7.78 23.58
CA ASP A 461 14.69 -8.38 23.80
C ASP A 461 15.53 -7.53 24.76
N GLU A 462 15.48 -6.20 24.63
CA GLU A 462 16.19 -5.29 25.54
C GLU A 462 15.67 -5.42 26.97
N LEU A 463 14.35 -5.48 27.17
CA LEU A 463 13.75 -5.72 28.49
C LEU A 463 14.12 -7.10 29.03
N LYS A 464 14.03 -8.14 28.20
CA LYS A 464 14.44 -9.52 28.52
C LYS A 464 15.90 -9.58 28.97
N ASN A 465 16.80 -8.86 28.30
CA ASN A 465 18.21 -8.78 28.67
C ASN A 465 18.43 -8.14 30.06
N ARG A 466 17.66 -7.10 30.42
CA ARG A 466 17.72 -6.50 31.77
C ARG A 466 17.30 -7.50 32.84
N LEU A 467 16.22 -8.24 32.59
CA LEU A 467 15.70 -9.27 33.49
C LEU A 467 16.67 -10.45 33.64
N ILE A 468 17.28 -10.92 32.55
CA ILE A 468 18.31 -11.96 32.59
C ILE A 468 19.52 -11.50 33.42
N LYS A 469 20.01 -10.26 33.20
CA LYS A 469 21.13 -9.71 33.99
C LYS A 469 20.82 -9.67 35.49
N LEU A 470 19.59 -9.32 35.87
CA LEU A 470 19.13 -9.37 37.25
C LEU A 470 19.18 -10.81 37.79
N LEU A 471 18.58 -11.77 37.09
CA LEU A 471 18.57 -13.18 37.50
C LEU A 471 19.97 -13.78 37.59
N MET A 472 20.89 -13.42 36.69
CA MET A 472 22.28 -13.85 36.77
C MET A 472 22.93 -13.43 38.09
N LYS A 473 22.68 -12.20 38.54
CA LYS A 473 23.18 -11.70 39.83
C LYS A 473 22.52 -12.40 41.01
N GLU A 474 21.19 -12.49 41.02
CA GLU A 474 20.42 -13.07 42.13
C GLU A 474 20.66 -14.59 42.26
N TRP A 475 20.77 -15.30 41.13
CA TRP A 475 21.00 -16.75 41.12
C TRP A 475 22.47 -17.16 41.09
N LYS A 476 23.39 -16.20 40.99
CA LYS A 476 24.85 -16.38 40.90
C LYS A 476 25.25 -17.29 39.73
N VAL A 477 24.65 -17.08 38.56
CA VAL A 477 24.90 -17.85 37.33
C VAL A 477 25.58 -16.98 36.28
N LYS A 478 26.36 -17.61 35.38
CA LYS A 478 27.21 -16.90 34.41
C LYS A 478 26.78 -17.06 32.95
N ASN A 479 25.95 -18.05 32.63
CA ASN A 479 25.58 -18.36 31.25
C ASN A 479 24.20 -17.79 30.89
N THR A 480 24.13 -16.88 29.91
CA THR A 480 22.89 -16.28 29.41
C THR A 480 22.07 -17.21 28.53
N TYR A 481 22.71 -18.21 27.89
CA TYR A 481 22.05 -19.11 26.93
C TYR A 481 21.19 -20.20 27.58
N GLU A 482 21.22 -20.30 28.91
CA GLU A 482 20.47 -21.30 29.67
C GLU A 482 19.09 -20.79 30.12
N PHE A 483 18.72 -19.54 29.81
CA PHE A 483 17.42 -18.97 30.14
C PHE A 483 16.39 -19.17 29.03
N SER A 484 15.23 -19.76 29.34
CA SER A 484 14.02 -19.74 28.50
C SER A 484 12.91 -18.93 29.17
N PHE A 485 12.16 -18.19 28.37
CA PHE A 485 10.96 -17.48 28.78
C PHE A 485 9.80 -18.19 28.09
N GLU A 486 8.94 -18.85 28.85
CA GLU A 486 7.85 -19.67 28.32
C GLU A 486 6.76 -19.86 29.38
N ASN A 487 5.49 -19.90 28.96
CA ASN A 487 4.34 -20.20 29.82
C ASN A 487 4.31 -19.36 31.12
N ASP A 488 4.48 -18.04 30.98
CA ASP A 488 4.51 -17.05 32.06
C ASP A 488 5.62 -17.28 33.10
N LYS A 489 6.71 -17.95 32.71
CA LYS A 489 7.83 -18.29 33.59
C LYS A 489 9.16 -18.04 32.89
N VAL A 490 10.18 -17.81 33.72
CA VAL A 490 11.58 -17.81 33.30
C VAL A 490 12.25 -19.03 33.93
N ILE A 491 12.84 -19.87 33.10
CA ILE A 491 13.49 -21.13 33.49
C ILE A 491 14.98 -21.03 33.14
N TYR A 492 15.84 -21.36 34.10
CA TYR A 492 17.27 -21.50 33.90
C TYR A 492 17.65 -22.99 33.92
N LYS A 493 18.13 -23.52 32.79
CA LYS A 493 18.47 -24.95 32.58
C LYS A 493 19.96 -25.24 32.79
N GLY A 494 20.57 -24.67 33.83
CA GLY A 494 21.95 -24.99 34.21
C GLY A 494 22.06 -26.25 35.09
N LYS A 495 23.24 -26.48 35.68
CA LYS A 495 23.52 -27.62 36.60
C LYS A 495 22.48 -27.78 37.71
N GLN A 496 21.91 -26.66 38.17
CA GLN A 496 20.75 -26.63 39.06
C GLN A 496 19.65 -25.85 38.36
N SER A 497 18.57 -26.53 38.00
CA SER A 497 17.42 -25.90 37.35
C SER A 497 16.73 -24.93 38.33
N LYS A 498 16.51 -23.69 37.88
CA LYS A 498 15.79 -22.66 38.65
C LYS A 498 14.64 -22.12 37.81
N LYS A 499 13.57 -21.70 38.47
CA LYS A 499 12.42 -21.08 37.81
C LYS A 499 11.83 -19.98 38.68
N ILE A 500 11.25 -18.98 38.04
CA ILE A 500 10.49 -17.89 38.66
C ILE A 500 9.32 -17.56 37.73
N THR A 501 8.17 -17.19 38.28
CA THR A 501 7.09 -16.68 37.43
C THR A 501 7.48 -15.32 36.86
N PHE A 502 6.91 -14.95 35.71
CA PHE A 502 7.17 -13.64 35.12
C PHE A 502 6.78 -12.52 36.10
N ALA A 503 5.60 -12.60 36.73
CA ALA A 503 5.14 -11.59 37.68
C ALA A 503 6.06 -11.44 38.92
N GLU A 504 6.56 -12.54 39.49
CA GLU A 504 7.52 -12.48 40.60
C GLU A 504 8.84 -11.83 40.16
N LEU A 505 9.32 -12.16 38.96
CA LEU A 505 10.54 -11.57 38.39
C LEU A 505 10.39 -10.06 38.17
N ILE A 506 9.26 -9.62 37.66
CA ILE A 506 8.96 -8.21 37.44
C ILE A 506 8.87 -7.46 38.77
N ASN A 507 8.19 -8.01 39.78
CA ASN A 507 8.15 -7.41 41.12
C ASN A 507 9.55 -7.31 41.74
N LEU A 508 10.38 -8.35 41.59
CA LEU A 508 11.77 -8.34 42.01
C LEU A 508 12.55 -7.23 41.28
N ALA A 509 12.42 -7.13 39.96
CA ALA A 509 13.08 -6.11 39.16
C ALA A 509 12.67 -4.69 39.57
N TYR A 510 11.38 -4.47 39.82
CA TYR A 510 10.85 -3.21 40.32
C TYR A 510 11.43 -2.84 41.69
N SER A 511 11.46 -3.80 42.64
CA SER A 511 12.05 -3.57 43.97
C SER A 511 13.55 -3.22 43.95
N LYS A 512 14.23 -3.55 42.84
CA LYS A 512 15.66 -3.28 42.61
C LYS A 512 15.90 -2.03 41.75
N GLY A 513 14.84 -1.29 41.40
CA GLY A 513 14.94 -0.08 40.58
C GLY A 513 15.32 -0.33 39.12
N ILE A 514 15.07 -1.53 38.59
CA ILE A 514 15.34 -1.83 37.17
C ILE A 514 14.30 -1.14 36.30
N ASN A 515 14.75 -0.42 35.27
CA ASN A 515 13.84 0.19 34.29
C ASN A 515 13.17 -0.88 33.41
N LEU A 516 11.85 -1.02 33.58
CA LEU A 516 10.97 -1.96 32.89
C LEU A 516 10.26 -1.38 31.66
N SER A 517 10.74 -0.24 31.16
CA SER A 517 10.25 0.39 29.92
C SER A 517 11.39 0.64 28.94
N THR A 518 11.10 0.54 27.64
CA THR A 518 12.07 0.86 26.59
C THR A 518 11.39 1.17 25.26
N ILE A 519 12.13 1.82 24.35
CA ILE A 519 11.77 1.96 22.94
C ILE A 519 12.67 1.03 22.14
N GLY A 520 12.06 0.15 21.34
CA GLY A 520 12.75 -0.59 20.29
C GLY A 520 12.70 0.20 19.00
N TRP A 521 13.82 0.25 18.29
CA TRP A 521 13.94 0.81 16.96
C TRP A 521 14.39 -0.27 15.98
N TYR A 522 13.75 -0.34 14.82
CA TYR A 522 14.16 -1.25 13.75
C TYR A 522 14.20 -0.50 12.43
N ALA A 523 15.35 -0.56 11.77
CA ALA A 523 15.52 -0.06 10.40
C ALA A 523 15.66 -1.25 9.47
N GLY A 524 14.96 -1.20 8.33
CA GLY A 524 15.08 -2.21 7.29
C GLY A 524 16.51 -2.30 6.75
N PRO A 525 16.94 -3.48 6.28
CA PRO A 525 18.23 -3.61 5.61
C PRO A 525 18.27 -2.72 4.37
N LYS A 526 19.45 -2.13 4.10
CA LYS A 526 19.70 -1.28 2.92
C LYS A 526 19.88 -2.10 1.65
#